data_AF-A0A7X7LYV9-F1
#
_entry.id   AF-A0A7X7LYV9-F1
#
_cell.length_a   1.000
_cell.length_b   1.000
_cell.length_c   1.000
_cell.angle_alpha   90.00
_cell.angle_beta   90.00
_cell.angle_gamma   90.00
#
_symmetry.space_group_name_H-M   'P 1'
#
loop_
_entity.id
_entity.type
_entity.pdbx_description
1 polymer ?
#
loop_
_entity_poly.entity_id
_entity_poly.type
_entity_poly.pdbx_seq_one_letter_code
_entity_poly.pdbx_strand_id
1 'polypeptide(L)'
;EAMGKRRLIGVYVGWRGASIDVPVLEQLTFWDRKAVAEELGSGGVTRLLLELEGATADDPRNVFVVVGHSFGGAIVVRALADVLTERISNASATDGGARIFGDGVLVLNPAIEANQVLPLVEAARARSHVADQLPILISLSTDADGATHRAFPLGQTIGLLTWRQHDLKRSYFYDRQAPEVSIPLRERHLDATTAGNFAPFLTHRLAARAEGEDIRFELTPCAANPAGCEPKGWTTLRGQPAIRGLPAHYPLYFLKTDETVMDGHNDIFTREVRSFVFAVIDDVVRKALPAMAAPRGARRLATPSLLADPALFEARMKTIWANMPADGEE
;
A
#
# COMPACT_ATOMS: atom_id res chain seq x y z
N GLU A 1 24.59 1.29 8.77
CA GLU A 1 23.34 0.67 8.31
C GLU A 1 22.80 -0.29 9.37
N ALA A 2 21.48 -0.26 9.63
CA ALA A 2 20.88 -1.18 10.60
C ALA A 2 20.65 -2.60 10.03
N MET A 3 20.55 -2.71 8.70
CA MET A 3 20.29 -3.96 8.00
C MET A 3 21.55 -4.82 7.77
N GLY A 4 22.71 -4.21 7.48
CA GLY A 4 23.95 -4.92 7.09
C GLY A 4 24.58 -5.85 8.15
N LYS A 5 24.02 -5.92 9.37
CA LYS A 5 24.48 -6.82 10.45
C LYS A 5 23.44 -7.86 10.88
N ARG A 6 22.29 -7.93 10.19
CA ARG A 6 21.17 -8.81 10.54
C ARG A 6 21.08 -10.01 9.59
N ARG A 7 20.70 -11.16 10.13
CA ARG A 7 20.37 -12.33 9.31
C ARG A 7 19.02 -12.09 8.61
N LEU A 8 19.03 -12.04 7.29
CA LEU A 8 17.83 -11.97 6.46
C LEU A 8 17.30 -13.39 6.20
N ILE A 9 15.99 -13.59 6.39
CA ILE A 9 15.28 -14.81 5.99
C ILE A 9 14.16 -14.38 5.05
N GLY A 10 14.23 -14.80 3.79
CA GLY A 10 13.17 -14.59 2.81
C GLY A 10 12.25 -15.80 2.75
N VAL A 11 10.94 -15.57 2.89
CA VAL A 11 9.90 -16.59 2.65
C VAL A 11 9.16 -16.19 1.37
N TYR A 12 9.38 -16.96 0.31
CA TYR A 12 8.69 -16.76 -0.96
C TYR A 12 7.44 -17.63 -1.03
N VAL A 13 6.29 -17.00 -1.26
CA VAL A 13 5.00 -17.70 -1.44
C VAL A 13 4.63 -17.66 -2.91
N GLY A 14 4.87 -18.77 -3.61
CA GLY A 14 4.43 -18.97 -4.98
C GLY A 14 3.12 -19.74 -5.03
N TRP A 15 2.25 -19.41 -5.99
CA TRP A 15 1.06 -20.21 -6.32
C TRP A 15 1.04 -20.52 -7.81
N ARG A 16 0.40 -21.63 -8.19
CA ARG A 16 0.19 -21.97 -9.60
C ARG A 16 -0.95 -21.12 -10.16
N GLY A 17 -0.61 -20.15 -11.00
CA GLY A 17 -1.56 -19.26 -11.70
C GLY A 17 -1.75 -19.55 -13.19
N ALA A 18 -1.22 -20.66 -13.73
CA ALA A 18 -1.32 -20.98 -15.15
C ALA A 18 -1.52 -22.48 -15.41
N SER A 19 -2.47 -22.80 -16.30
CA SER A 19 -2.63 -24.11 -16.94
C SER A 19 -2.79 -24.03 -18.46
N ILE A 20 -2.79 -22.84 -19.08
CA ILE A 20 -3.05 -22.67 -20.52
C ILE A 20 -2.05 -21.67 -21.14
N ASP A 21 -1.33 -22.14 -22.16
CA ASP A 21 -0.25 -21.42 -22.86
C ASP A 21 -0.72 -21.04 -24.28
N VAL A 22 -1.68 -20.10 -24.37
CA VAL A 22 -2.24 -19.61 -25.64
C VAL A 22 -2.31 -18.07 -25.62
N PRO A 23 -1.58 -17.36 -26.52
CA PRO A 23 -1.44 -15.89 -26.50
C PRO A 23 -2.75 -15.09 -26.60
N VAL A 24 -3.79 -15.66 -27.23
CA VAL A 24 -5.10 -15.01 -27.40
C VAL A 24 -6.01 -15.16 -26.16
N LEU A 25 -5.64 -16.02 -25.20
CA LEU A 25 -6.38 -16.26 -23.96
C LEU A 25 -5.71 -15.63 -22.73
N GLU A 26 -4.66 -14.82 -22.90
CA GLU A 26 -3.96 -14.17 -21.78
C GLU A 26 -4.91 -13.35 -20.88
N GLN A 27 -5.89 -12.67 -21.49
CA GLN A 27 -6.93 -11.93 -20.76
C GLN A 27 -7.84 -12.86 -19.94
N LEU A 28 -8.10 -14.09 -20.39
CA LEU A 28 -8.83 -15.10 -19.62
C LEU A 28 -7.98 -15.68 -18.47
N THR A 29 -6.67 -15.85 -18.67
CA THR A 29 -5.78 -16.27 -17.57
C THR A 29 -5.64 -15.19 -16.49
N PHE A 30 -5.73 -13.91 -16.83
CA PHE A 30 -5.80 -12.82 -15.85
C PHE A 30 -6.99 -12.98 -14.90
N TRP A 31 -8.13 -13.43 -15.44
CA TRP A 31 -9.36 -13.67 -14.69
C TRP A 31 -9.29 -14.87 -13.76
N ASP A 32 -8.76 -15.98 -14.26
CA ASP A 32 -8.52 -17.16 -13.44
C ASP A 32 -7.50 -16.85 -12.33
N ARG A 33 -6.46 -16.06 -12.63
CA ARG A 33 -5.45 -15.63 -11.64
C ARG A 33 -6.04 -14.72 -10.57
N LYS A 34 -6.97 -13.83 -10.93
CA LYS A 34 -7.65 -12.95 -9.99
C LYS A 34 -8.56 -13.72 -9.04
N ALA A 35 -9.45 -14.55 -9.58
CA ALA A 35 -10.37 -15.35 -8.78
C ALA A 35 -9.61 -16.28 -7.81
N VAL A 36 -8.53 -16.90 -8.28
CA VAL A 36 -7.66 -17.74 -7.44
C VAL A 36 -6.89 -16.90 -6.41
N ALA A 37 -6.41 -15.70 -6.75
CA ALA A 37 -5.76 -14.81 -5.78
C ALA A 37 -6.73 -14.36 -4.67
N GLU A 38 -7.99 -14.06 -5.01
CA GLU A 38 -9.03 -13.71 -4.04
C GLU A 38 -9.38 -14.90 -3.12
N GLU A 39 -9.50 -16.10 -3.69
CA GLU A 39 -9.76 -17.33 -2.94
C GLU A 39 -8.58 -17.71 -2.03
N LEU A 40 -7.34 -17.67 -2.53
CA LEU A 40 -6.12 -17.95 -1.77
C LEU A 40 -5.89 -16.96 -0.63
N GLY A 41 -6.20 -15.68 -0.85
CA GLY A 41 -6.16 -14.65 0.18
C GLY A 41 -7.10 -14.95 1.34
N SER A 42 -8.29 -15.50 1.07
CA SER A 42 -9.35 -15.71 2.06
C SER A 42 -9.13 -16.89 3.04
N GLY A 43 -8.06 -17.67 2.90
CA GLY A 43 -7.82 -18.84 3.77
C GLY A 43 -6.34 -19.16 3.99
N GLY A 44 -5.75 -19.94 3.09
CA GLY A 44 -4.42 -20.53 3.29
C GLY A 44 -3.32 -19.52 3.54
N VAL A 45 -3.33 -18.39 2.81
CA VAL A 45 -2.30 -17.35 2.97
C VAL A 45 -2.50 -16.57 4.27
N THR A 46 -3.75 -16.29 4.66
CA THR A 46 -4.06 -15.67 5.97
C THR A 46 -3.47 -16.50 7.11
N ARG A 47 -3.71 -17.82 7.10
CA ARG A 47 -3.16 -18.73 8.12
C ARG A 47 -1.63 -18.74 8.13
N LEU A 48 -1.00 -18.87 6.96
CA LEU A 48 0.46 -18.87 6.85
C LEU A 48 1.06 -17.58 7.43
N LEU A 49 0.50 -16.42 7.06
CA LEU A 49 0.99 -15.13 7.55
C LEU A 49 0.84 -15.01 9.07
N LEU A 50 -0.28 -15.44 9.64
CA LEU A 50 -0.50 -15.45 11.09
C LEU A 50 0.46 -16.40 11.83
N GLU A 51 0.71 -17.58 11.27
CA GLU A 51 1.69 -18.54 11.83
C GLU A 51 3.12 -17.95 11.80
N LEU A 52 3.50 -17.26 10.71
CA LEU A 52 4.79 -16.56 10.61
C LEU A 52 4.88 -15.37 11.59
N GLU A 53 3.81 -14.61 11.75
CA GLU A 53 3.76 -13.52 12.73
C GLU A 53 3.99 -14.06 14.15
N GLY A 54 3.31 -15.16 14.51
CA GLY A 54 3.49 -15.84 15.78
C GLY A 54 4.91 -16.39 15.96
N ALA A 55 5.41 -17.17 15.00
CA ALA A 55 6.73 -17.80 15.08
C ALA A 55 7.88 -16.78 15.17
N THR A 56 7.71 -15.61 14.55
CA THR A 56 8.72 -14.55 14.66
C THR A 56 8.62 -13.80 15.99
N ALA A 57 7.46 -13.80 16.67
CA ALA A 57 7.18 -12.94 17.84
C ALA A 57 7.94 -13.32 19.10
N ASP A 58 8.44 -14.56 19.20
CA ASP A 58 9.15 -15.07 20.37
C ASP A 58 10.44 -14.29 20.67
N ASP A 59 11.13 -13.80 19.63
CA ASP A 59 12.30 -12.94 19.80
C ASP A 59 11.95 -11.48 19.47
N PRO A 60 11.95 -10.56 20.45
CA PRO A 60 11.63 -9.15 20.23
C PRO A 60 12.67 -8.43 19.36
N ARG A 61 13.78 -9.07 18.98
CA ARG A 61 14.75 -8.56 18.01
C ARG A 61 14.36 -8.83 16.57
N ASN A 62 13.44 -9.77 16.33
CA ASN A 62 12.95 -10.11 15.00
C ASN A 62 12.08 -8.99 14.46
N VAL A 63 12.32 -8.65 13.19
CA VAL A 63 11.51 -7.73 12.38
C VAL A 63 10.86 -8.55 11.26
N PHE A 64 9.54 -8.49 11.16
CA PHE A 64 8.78 -9.23 10.15
C PHE A 64 8.01 -8.27 9.26
N VAL A 65 8.41 -8.15 7.99
CA VAL A 65 7.73 -7.29 7.00
C VAL A 65 7.16 -8.18 5.90
N VAL A 66 5.92 -7.90 5.49
CA VAL A 66 5.27 -8.56 4.35
C VAL A 66 5.33 -7.63 3.14
N VAL A 67 5.85 -8.11 2.02
CA VAL A 67 5.89 -7.38 0.75
C VAL A 67 5.13 -8.14 -0.33
N GLY A 68 4.21 -7.48 -1.03
CA GLY A 68 3.44 -8.08 -2.11
C GLY A 68 3.41 -7.19 -3.36
N HIS A 69 3.60 -7.78 -4.54
CA HIS A 69 3.51 -7.06 -5.81
C HIS A 69 2.32 -7.56 -6.65
N SER A 70 1.63 -6.69 -7.38
CA SER A 70 0.58 -7.08 -8.32
C SER A 70 -0.49 -7.96 -7.67
N PHE A 71 -0.75 -9.16 -8.20
CA PHE A 71 -1.63 -10.17 -7.60
C PHE A 71 -1.13 -10.68 -6.24
N GLY A 72 0.19 -10.73 -6.02
CA GLY A 72 0.74 -11.03 -4.70
C GLY A 72 0.40 -9.94 -3.68
N GLY A 73 0.37 -8.68 -4.13
CA GLY A 73 -0.15 -7.55 -3.35
C GLY A 73 -1.64 -7.70 -3.05
N ALA A 74 -2.43 -8.15 -4.03
CA ALA A 74 -3.85 -8.44 -3.83
C ALA A 74 -4.08 -9.55 -2.80
N ILE A 75 -3.34 -10.65 -2.87
CA ILE A 75 -3.38 -11.74 -1.89
C ILE A 75 -3.05 -11.23 -0.49
N VAL A 76 -1.97 -10.44 -0.35
CA VAL A 76 -1.56 -9.88 0.95
C VAL A 76 -2.65 -8.98 1.53
N VAL A 77 -3.18 -8.05 0.72
CA VAL A 77 -4.25 -7.14 1.18
C VAL A 77 -5.49 -7.92 1.56
N ARG A 78 -5.94 -8.87 0.72
CA ARG A 78 -7.12 -9.69 0.99
C ARG A 78 -6.96 -10.54 2.25
N ALA A 79 -5.78 -11.13 2.45
CA ALA A 79 -5.48 -11.95 3.62
C ALA A 79 -5.44 -11.15 4.93
N LEU A 80 -5.06 -9.88 4.87
CA LEU A 80 -4.84 -9.05 6.04
C LEU A 80 -5.93 -8.00 6.28
N ALA A 81 -6.82 -7.72 5.32
CA ALA A 81 -7.82 -6.66 5.43
C ALA A 81 -8.68 -6.79 6.68
N ASP A 82 -9.25 -7.97 6.94
CA ASP A 82 -10.10 -8.21 8.12
C ASP A 82 -9.28 -8.18 9.42
N VAL A 83 -8.08 -8.77 9.42
CA VAL A 83 -7.16 -8.77 10.56
C VAL A 83 -6.78 -7.33 10.95
N LEU A 84 -6.39 -6.51 9.97
CA LEU A 84 -6.00 -5.13 10.19
C LEU A 84 -7.20 -4.26 10.59
N THR A 85 -8.37 -4.50 9.99
CA THR A 85 -9.61 -3.79 10.34
C THR A 85 -10.00 -4.08 11.79
N GLU A 86 -9.91 -5.33 12.23
CA GLU A 86 -10.16 -5.74 13.62
C GLU A 86 -9.16 -5.07 14.59
N ARG A 87 -7.86 -5.13 14.28
CA ARG A 87 -6.82 -4.51 15.12
C ARG A 87 -6.96 -3.00 15.25
N ILE A 88 -7.35 -2.31 14.18
CA ILE A 88 -7.64 -0.87 14.22
C ILE A 88 -8.91 -0.62 15.03
N SER A 89 -9.97 -1.37 14.77
CA SER A 89 -11.27 -1.18 15.42
C SER A 89 -11.20 -1.43 16.93
N ASN A 90 -10.38 -2.39 17.36
CA ASN A 90 -10.20 -2.77 18.77
C ASN A 90 -9.04 -2.05 19.46
N ALA A 91 -8.31 -1.17 18.76
CA ALA A 91 -7.27 -0.36 19.37
C ALA A 91 -7.84 0.45 20.54
N SER A 92 -7.14 0.55 21.67
CA SER A 92 -7.48 1.54 22.69
C SER A 92 -6.58 2.76 22.51
N ALA A 93 -7.17 3.97 22.58
CA ALA A 93 -6.41 5.21 22.59
C ALA A 93 -5.52 5.31 23.85
N THR A 94 -5.87 4.61 24.94
CA THR A 94 -5.08 4.55 26.18
C THR A 94 -3.91 3.57 26.09
N ASP A 95 -3.99 2.57 25.21
CA ASP A 95 -3.05 1.44 25.15
C ASP A 95 -2.06 1.55 23.98
N GLY A 96 -1.90 2.75 23.41
CA GLY A 96 -0.79 3.04 22.51
C GLY A 96 -1.02 2.75 21.03
N GLY A 97 -2.26 2.76 20.56
CA GLY A 97 -2.58 2.70 19.13
C GLY A 97 -2.99 1.30 18.65
N ALA A 98 -3.17 1.18 17.33
CA ALA A 98 -3.59 -0.08 16.71
C ALA A 98 -2.43 -1.06 16.57
N ARG A 99 -2.70 -2.35 16.80
CA ARG A 99 -1.70 -3.41 16.59
C ARG A 99 -1.38 -3.51 15.10
N ILE A 100 -0.12 -3.32 14.74
CA ILE A 100 0.37 -3.57 13.37
C ILE A 100 0.46 -5.07 13.09
N PHE A 101 0.45 -5.46 11.81
CA PHE A 101 0.74 -6.83 11.40
C PHE A 101 2.24 -7.02 11.16
N GLY A 102 2.85 -7.96 11.87
CA GLY A 102 4.30 -8.05 11.92
C GLY A 102 4.90 -6.72 12.37
N ASP A 103 5.68 -6.12 11.49
CA ASP A 103 6.30 -4.81 11.63
C ASP A 103 6.02 -3.88 10.44
N GLY A 104 5.21 -4.33 9.48
CA GLY A 104 4.83 -3.55 8.31
C GLY A 104 4.32 -4.40 7.15
N VAL A 105 3.38 -3.84 6.40
CA VAL A 105 2.85 -4.42 5.17
C VAL A 105 3.07 -3.42 4.04
N LEU A 106 3.84 -3.83 3.04
CA LEU A 106 4.13 -3.03 1.85
C LEU A 106 3.59 -3.73 0.61
N VAL A 107 2.77 -3.04 -0.17
CA VAL A 107 2.29 -3.55 -1.46
C VAL A 107 2.64 -2.63 -2.61
N LEU A 108 3.09 -3.22 -3.71
CA LEU A 108 3.55 -2.53 -4.92
C LEU A 108 2.58 -2.84 -6.06
N ASN A 109 1.99 -1.82 -6.67
CA ASN A 109 0.96 -1.94 -7.72
C ASN A 109 -0.10 -3.02 -7.40
N PRO A 110 -0.73 -3.02 -6.20
CA PRO A 110 -1.65 -4.11 -5.83
C PRO A 110 -2.84 -4.16 -6.79
N ALA A 111 -3.06 -5.34 -7.40
CA ALA A 111 -4.15 -5.59 -8.33
C ALA A 111 -5.43 -6.00 -7.60
N ILE A 112 -5.89 -5.15 -6.67
CA ILE A 112 -7.08 -5.38 -5.84
C ILE A 112 -7.99 -4.17 -5.87
N GLU A 113 -9.31 -4.39 -5.85
CA GLU A 113 -10.34 -3.36 -5.84
C GLU A 113 -10.24 -2.45 -4.63
N ALA A 114 -10.58 -1.18 -4.82
CA ALA A 114 -10.73 -0.25 -3.71
C ALA A 114 -11.80 -0.69 -2.71
N ASN A 115 -12.83 -1.42 -3.18
CA ASN A 115 -13.89 -1.96 -2.32
C ASN A 115 -13.35 -2.93 -1.26
N GLN A 116 -12.35 -3.74 -1.61
CA GLN A 116 -11.73 -4.72 -0.69
C GLN A 116 -10.95 -4.03 0.45
N VAL A 117 -10.51 -2.79 0.23
CA VAL A 117 -9.71 -2.01 1.20
C VAL A 117 -10.56 -0.98 1.94
N LEU A 118 -11.77 -0.71 1.46
CA LEU A 118 -12.65 0.31 2.01
C LEU A 118 -12.97 0.10 3.51
N PRO A 119 -13.29 -1.12 4.00
CA PRO A 119 -13.55 -1.33 5.43
C PRO A 119 -12.35 -0.96 6.32
N LEU A 120 -11.13 -1.26 5.86
CA LEU A 120 -9.90 -0.92 6.55
C LEU A 120 -9.71 0.61 6.62
N VAL A 121 -9.97 1.30 5.51
CA VAL A 121 -9.93 2.78 5.44
C VAL A 121 -11.00 3.41 6.33
N GLU A 122 -12.21 2.87 6.34
CA GLU A 122 -13.31 3.34 7.20
C GLU A 122 -12.97 3.17 8.69
N ALA A 123 -12.41 2.02 9.08
CA ALA A 123 -11.96 1.76 10.45
C ALA A 123 -10.83 2.71 10.87
N ALA A 124 -9.84 2.95 10.00
CA ALA A 124 -8.75 3.88 10.27
C ALA A 124 -9.25 5.33 10.39
N ARG A 125 -10.22 5.73 9.57
CA ARG A 125 -10.81 7.07 9.64
C ARG A 125 -11.63 7.29 10.91
N ALA A 126 -12.33 6.28 11.39
CA ALA A 126 -13.24 6.38 12.54
C ALA A 126 -12.53 6.57 13.89
N ARG A 127 -11.18 6.66 13.90
CA ARG A 127 -10.37 6.64 15.12
C ARG A 127 -9.26 7.67 15.12
N SER A 128 -8.83 8.08 16.32
CA SER A 128 -7.59 8.81 16.54
C SER A 128 -6.39 7.85 16.56
N HIS A 129 -5.26 8.31 16.03
CA HIS A 129 -4.01 7.55 16.02
C HIS A 129 -2.92 8.28 16.82
N VAL A 130 -1.99 7.51 17.36
CA VAL A 130 -0.85 8.05 18.12
C VAL A 130 0.29 8.44 17.18
N ALA A 131 1.02 9.49 17.52
CA ALA A 131 2.09 10.04 16.68
C ALA A 131 3.25 9.08 16.41
N ASP A 132 3.42 8.13 17.32
CA ASP A 132 4.44 7.10 17.32
C ASP A 132 3.96 5.76 16.73
N GLN A 133 2.82 5.73 16.03
CA GLN A 133 2.37 4.50 15.39
C GLN A 133 3.17 4.20 14.11
N LEU A 134 3.58 2.94 13.95
CA LEU A 134 4.11 2.44 12.68
C LEU A 134 3.03 2.46 11.59
N PRO A 135 3.39 2.68 10.31
CA PRO A 135 2.47 2.45 9.20
C PRO A 135 1.88 1.04 9.24
N ILE A 136 0.56 0.93 9.15
CA ILE A 136 -0.15 -0.36 9.12
C ILE A 136 -0.12 -0.95 7.71
N LEU A 137 -0.33 -0.11 6.70
CA LEU A 137 -0.31 -0.49 5.30
C LEU A 137 0.34 0.62 4.49
N ILE A 138 1.30 0.25 3.66
CA ILE A 138 1.91 1.12 2.67
C ILE A 138 1.61 0.52 1.31
N SER A 139 0.96 1.28 0.44
CA SER A 139 0.64 0.90 -0.94
C SER A 139 1.33 1.89 -1.87
N LEU A 140 2.32 1.45 -2.65
CA LEU A 140 2.92 2.24 -3.72
C LEU A 140 2.29 1.84 -5.05
N SER A 141 1.85 2.81 -5.86
CA SER A 141 1.29 2.53 -7.19
C SER A 141 1.71 3.58 -8.22
N THR A 142 2.01 3.17 -9.46
CA THR A 142 2.50 4.10 -10.50
C THR A 142 1.42 4.53 -11.49
N ASP A 143 1.53 5.75 -12.02
CA ASP A 143 0.75 6.26 -13.15
C ASP A 143 1.12 5.56 -14.47
N ALA A 144 2.32 4.98 -14.56
CA ALA A 144 2.81 4.24 -15.74
C ALA A 144 2.27 2.79 -15.84
N ASP A 145 1.44 2.35 -14.89
CA ASP A 145 0.95 0.97 -14.84
C ASP A 145 -0.26 0.76 -15.76
N GLY A 146 0.02 0.42 -17.01
CA GLY A 146 -1.00 0.07 -17.99
C GLY A 146 -1.88 -1.14 -17.60
N ALA A 147 -1.38 -2.06 -16.77
CA ALA A 147 -2.14 -3.24 -16.37
C ALA A 147 -3.25 -2.87 -15.37
N THR A 148 -2.93 -2.11 -14.33
CA THR A 148 -3.94 -1.66 -13.35
C THR A 148 -4.82 -0.52 -13.89
N HIS A 149 -4.36 0.24 -14.88
CA HIS A 149 -5.12 1.35 -15.48
C HIS A 149 -6.03 0.94 -16.63
N ARG A 150 -5.74 -0.16 -17.33
CA ARG A 150 -6.48 -0.58 -18.53
C ARG A 150 -7.02 -2.00 -18.42
N ALA A 151 -6.18 -2.98 -18.10
CA ALA A 151 -6.61 -4.39 -18.05
C ALA A 151 -7.54 -4.68 -16.87
N PHE A 152 -7.25 -4.12 -15.69
CA PHE A 152 -8.07 -4.33 -14.50
C PHE A 152 -9.50 -3.74 -14.63
N PRO A 153 -9.70 -2.47 -15.06
CA PRO A 153 -11.05 -1.91 -15.27
C PRO A 153 -11.82 -2.59 -16.41
N LEU A 154 -11.16 -2.90 -17.54
CA LEU A 154 -11.76 -3.66 -18.65
C LEU A 154 -12.26 -5.02 -18.16
N GLY A 155 -11.47 -5.65 -17.29
CA GLY A 155 -11.89 -6.84 -16.62
C GLY A 155 -13.21 -6.61 -15.89
N GLN A 156 -13.19 -5.80 -14.84
CA GLN A 156 -14.35 -5.63 -13.95
C GLN A 156 -15.65 -5.28 -14.67
N THR A 157 -15.59 -4.50 -15.75
CA THR A 157 -16.79 -4.16 -16.54
C THR A 157 -17.51 -5.34 -17.18
N ILE A 158 -16.83 -6.46 -17.49
CA ILE A 158 -17.46 -7.68 -18.03
C ILE A 158 -18.19 -8.44 -16.92
N GLY A 159 -17.58 -8.54 -15.72
CA GLY A 159 -18.20 -9.15 -14.54
C GLY A 159 -19.41 -8.35 -14.05
N LEU A 160 -19.30 -7.03 -14.00
CA LEU A 160 -20.32 -6.09 -13.50
C LEU A 160 -21.62 -6.04 -14.33
N LEU A 161 -21.67 -6.64 -15.53
CA LEU A 161 -22.89 -6.73 -16.36
C LEU A 161 -23.93 -7.71 -15.78
N THR A 162 -23.58 -8.52 -14.78
CA THR A 162 -24.45 -9.59 -14.25
C THR A 162 -24.90 -9.41 -12.79
N TRP A 163 -24.44 -8.37 -12.08
CA TRP A 163 -24.70 -8.18 -10.64
C TRP A 163 -25.58 -6.96 -10.35
N ARG A 164 -26.52 -7.09 -9.40
CA ARG A 164 -27.34 -5.97 -8.89
C ARG A 164 -26.50 -5.11 -7.95
N GLN A 165 -26.39 -3.83 -8.25
CA GLN A 165 -25.49 -2.88 -7.59
C GLN A 165 -26.22 -2.07 -6.51
N HIS A 166 -25.52 -1.72 -5.44
CA HIS A 166 -26.02 -0.82 -4.41
C HIS A 166 -25.25 0.51 -4.39
N ASP A 167 -25.99 1.63 -4.29
CA ASP A 167 -25.37 2.94 -4.08
C ASP A 167 -24.89 3.05 -2.63
N LEU A 168 -23.58 2.87 -2.41
CA LEU A 168 -22.94 3.16 -1.12
C LEU A 168 -22.88 4.68 -0.91
N LYS A 169 -23.94 5.26 -0.35
CA LYS A 169 -23.94 6.66 0.07
C LYS A 169 -23.01 6.85 1.28
N ARG A 170 -21.79 7.28 1.01
CA ARG A 170 -20.79 7.64 2.02
C ARG A 170 -20.60 9.16 2.01
N SER A 171 -21.05 9.83 3.07
CA SER A 171 -21.06 11.30 3.18
C SER A 171 -19.67 11.94 3.32
N TYR A 172 -18.62 11.14 3.52
CA TYR A 172 -17.26 11.64 3.71
C TYR A 172 -16.42 11.71 2.43
N PHE A 173 -16.97 11.33 1.26
CA PHE A 173 -16.33 11.60 -0.02
C PHE A 173 -16.72 12.99 -0.54
N TYR A 174 -15.73 13.77 -0.95
CA TYR A 174 -15.92 15.16 -1.32
C TYR A 174 -14.85 15.61 -2.33
N ASP A 175 -15.08 16.75 -2.98
CA ASP A 175 -14.05 17.39 -3.80
C ASP A 175 -13.10 18.22 -2.91
N ARG A 176 -11.80 17.90 -2.93
CA ARG A 176 -10.79 18.61 -2.11
C ARG A 176 -10.70 20.10 -2.42
N GLN A 177 -11.03 20.52 -3.64
CA GLN A 177 -11.04 21.93 -4.06
C GLN A 177 -12.42 22.60 -3.89
N ALA A 178 -13.49 21.82 -3.72
CA ALA A 178 -14.83 22.32 -3.41
C ALA A 178 -15.42 21.55 -2.20
N PRO A 179 -14.99 21.87 -0.96
CA PRO A 179 -15.30 21.09 0.23
C PRO A 179 -16.77 20.93 0.57
N GLU A 180 -17.64 21.78 0.06
CA GLU A 180 -19.09 21.70 0.19
C GLU A 180 -19.74 20.68 -0.76
N VAL A 181 -19.04 20.27 -1.82
CA VAL A 181 -19.54 19.35 -2.84
C VAL A 181 -19.24 17.91 -2.44
N SER A 182 -20.28 17.19 -2.01
CA SER A 182 -20.19 15.73 -1.85
C SER A 182 -20.13 15.05 -3.21
N ILE A 183 -19.17 14.14 -3.41
CA ILE A 183 -19.08 13.36 -4.65
C ILE A 183 -19.80 12.03 -4.41
N PRO A 184 -20.85 11.69 -5.20
CA PRO A 184 -21.55 10.44 -5.02
C PRO A 184 -20.62 9.27 -5.35
N LEU A 185 -20.40 8.40 -4.37
CA LEU A 185 -19.67 7.16 -4.58
C LEU A 185 -20.65 6.04 -4.93
N ARG A 186 -20.38 5.34 -6.02
CA ARG A 186 -21.08 4.13 -6.42
C ARG A 186 -20.15 2.95 -6.22
N GLU A 187 -20.70 1.82 -5.83
CA GLU A 187 -19.98 0.55 -5.68
C GLU A 187 -19.16 0.21 -6.93
N ARG A 188 -19.73 0.43 -8.13
CA ARG A 188 -19.03 0.27 -9.41
C ARG A 188 -17.70 1.06 -9.51
N HIS A 189 -17.56 2.21 -8.84
CA HIS A 189 -16.31 2.99 -8.88
C HIS A 189 -15.23 2.33 -8.03
N LEU A 190 -15.63 1.77 -6.89
CA LEU A 190 -14.77 1.04 -5.97
C LEU A 190 -14.33 -0.30 -6.57
N ASP A 191 -15.22 -0.99 -7.28
CA ASP A 191 -14.91 -2.28 -7.89
C ASP A 191 -14.10 -2.13 -9.19
N ALA A 192 -14.35 -1.09 -9.98
CA ALA A 192 -13.65 -0.88 -11.25
C ALA A 192 -12.23 -0.32 -11.10
N THR A 193 -11.88 0.23 -9.93
CA THR A 193 -10.60 0.90 -9.69
C THR A 193 -9.79 0.12 -8.66
N THR A 194 -8.50 -0.08 -8.89
CA THR A 194 -7.66 -0.69 -7.87
C THR A 194 -7.44 0.25 -6.68
N ALA A 195 -7.21 -0.30 -5.49
CA ALA A 195 -7.02 0.47 -4.26
C ALA A 195 -5.90 1.52 -4.39
N GLY A 196 -4.81 1.19 -5.08
CA GLY A 196 -3.69 2.11 -5.32
C GLY A 196 -3.94 3.18 -6.39
N ASN A 197 -5.01 3.06 -7.17
CA ASN A 197 -5.43 4.05 -8.19
C ASN A 197 -6.69 4.83 -7.78
N PHE A 198 -7.31 4.45 -6.66
CA PHE A 198 -8.52 5.09 -6.20
C PHE A 198 -8.17 6.41 -5.51
N ALA A 199 -8.31 7.51 -6.25
CA ALA A 199 -7.92 8.86 -5.84
C ALA A 199 -8.33 9.25 -4.39
N PRO A 200 -9.52 8.90 -3.88
CA PRO A 200 -9.87 9.18 -2.49
C PRO A 200 -8.96 8.58 -1.43
N PHE A 201 -8.29 7.47 -1.72
CA PHE A 201 -7.35 6.81 -0.79
C PHE A 201 -5.97 7.46 -0.81
N LEU A 202 -5.62 8.18 -1.89
CA LEU A 202 -4.27 8.72 -2.07
C LEU A 202 -3.90 9.72 -0.96
N THR A 203 -2.75 9.46 -0.35
CA THR A 203 -2.21 10.25 0.77
C THR A 203 -1.03 11.11 0.33
N HIS A 204 -0.18 10.58 -0.55
CA HIS A 204 1.04 11.25 -1.00
C HIS A 204 1.31 10.96 -2.48
N ARG A 205 2.05 11.86 -3.12
CA ARG A 205 2.73 11.64 -4.39
C ARG A 205 4.23 11.53 -4.17
N LEU A 206 4.85 10.51 -4.74
CA LEU A 206 6.29 10.33 -4.82
C LEU A 206 6.71 10.62 -6.26
N ALA A 207 7.79 11.38 -6.44
CA ALA A 207 8.42 11.58 -7.73
C ALA A 207 9.93 11.61 -7.55
N ALA A 208 10.67 11.39 -8.63
CA ALA A 208 12.10 11.60 -8.67
C ALA A 208 12.45 12.62 -9.77
N ARG A 209 13.48 13.42 -9.52
CA ARG A 209 13.98 14.41 -10.47
C ARG A 209 15.49 14.32 -10.55
N ALA A 210 16.02 14.37 -11.77
CA ALA A 210 17.45 14.49 -11.98
C ALA A 210 17.96 15.83 -11.42
N GLU A 211 19.02 15.79 -10.63
CA GLU A 211 19.70 16.94 -10.05
C GLU A 211 21.20 16.83 -10.37
N GLY A 212 21.56 17.18 -11.62
CA GLY A 212 22.91 16.96 -12.14
C GLY A 212 23.17 15.47 -12.37
N GLU A 213 24.19 14.92 -11.71
CA GLU A 213 24.50 13.48 -11.70
C GLU A 213 23.78 12.71 -10.58
N ASP A 214 23.07 13.41 -9.68
CA ASP A 214 22.32 12.83 -8.56
C ASP A 214 20.82 12.79 -8.88
N ILE A 215 20.06 12.06 -8.06
CA ILE A 215 18.60 12.03 -8.12
C ILE A 215 18.02 12.61 -6.83
N ARG A 216 17.00 13.44 -6.98
CA ARG A 216 16.22 13.96 -5.86
C ARG A 216 14.84 13.32 -5.84
N PHE A 217 14.55 12.58 -4.78
CA PHE A 217 13.20 12.12 -4.49
C PHE A 217 12.41 13.24 -3.82
N GLU A 218 11.14 13.39 -4.17
CA GLU A 218 10.21 14.36 -3.60
C GLU A 218 8.94 13.63 -3.13
N LEU A 219 8.60 13.74 -1.83
CA LEU A 219 7.37 13.16 -1.27
C LEU A 219 6.40 14.27 -0.90
N THR A 220 5.32 14.42 -1.65
CA THR A 220 4.36 15.51 -1.46
C THR A 220 3.03 14.98 -0.93
N PRO A 221 2.54 15.43 0.24
CA PRO A 221 1.19 15.10 0.70
C PRO A 221 0.12 15.60 -0.26
N CYS A 222 -0.88 14.78 -0.56
CA CYS A 222 -2.01 15.15 -1.43
C CYS A 222 -2.83 16.33 -0.89
N ALA A 223 -2.76 16.57 0.42
CA ALA A 223 -3.34 17.76 1.05
C ALA A 223 -2.60 19.05 0.68
N ALA A 224 -1.28 18.98 0.48
CA ALA A 224 -0.45 20.12 0.10
C ALA A 224 -0.49 20.38 -1.42
N ASN A 225 -0.56 19.32 -2.25
CA ASN A 225 -0.71 19.44 -3.69
C ASN A 225 -1.83 18.52 -4.22
N PRO A 226 -3.09 18.98 -4.21
CA PRO A 226 -4.22 18.20 -4.71
C PRO A 226 -4.07 17.76 -6.17
N ALA A 227 -3.56 18.65 -7.03
CA ALA A 227 -3.38 18.40 -8.47
C ALA A 227 -2.50 17.18 -8.76
N GLY A 228 -1.56 16.86 -7.87
CA GLY A 228 -0.72 15.66 -8.00
C GLY A 228 -1.45 14.33 -7.72
N CYS A 229 -2.64 14.35 -7.13
CA CYS A 229 -3.36 13.15 -6.70
C CYS A 229 -4.74 13.00 -7.37
N GLU A 230 -4.88 13.52 -8.58
CA GLU A 230 -6.08 13.34 -9.39
C GLU A 230 -6.27 11.87 -9.81
N PRO A 231 -7.52 11.41 -10.02
CA PRO A 231 -7.77 10.12 -10.64
C PRO A 231 -7.12 10.03 -12.02
N LYS A 232 -6.33 8.98 -12.26
CA LYS A 232 -5.81 8.61 -13.59
C LYS A 232 -6.41 7.28 -14.04
N GLY A 233 -6.63 7.13 -15.34
CA GLY A 233 -7.21 5.91 -15.94
C GLY A 233 -8.74 5.94 -16.11
N TRP A 234 -9.33 4.78 -16.42
CA TRP A 234 -10.77 4.58 -16.63
C TRP A 234 -11.54 4.65 -15.30
N THR A 235 -11.63 5.84 -14.73
CA THR A 235 -12.48 6.15 -13.57
C THR A 235 -13.58 7.10 -13.98
N THR A 236 -14.76 6.94 -13.39
CA THR A 236 -15.90 7.85 -13.59
C THR A 236 -15.94 8.97 -12.55
N LEU A 237 -14.96 9.02 -11.64
CA LEU A 237 -14.78 10.13 -10.70
C LEU A 237 -14.09 11.29 -11.41
N ARG A 238 -14.67 12.50 -11.28
CA ARG A 238 -14.11 13.76 -11.77
C ARG A 238 -13.76 14.65 -10.58
N GLY A 239 -12.91 15.65 -10.82
CA GLY A 239 -12.46 16.59 -9.79
C GLY A 239 -11.33 16.04 -8.93
N GLN A 240 -11.28 16.48 -7.68
CA GLN A 240 -10.22 16.13 -6.73
C GLN A 240 -10.77 15.28 -5.57
N PRO A 241 -11.33 14.09 -5.85
CA PRO A 241 -12.07 13.33 -4.87
C PRO A 241 -11.16 12.88 -3.72
N ALA A 242 -11.60 13.15 -2.49
CA ALA A 242 -10.85 12.88 -1.28
C ALA A 242 -11.76 12.38 -0.15
N ILE A 243 -11.15 11.83 0.90
CA ILE A 243 -11.82 11.47 2.15
C ILE A 243 -11.73 12.62 3.15
N ARG A 244 -12.88 13.05 3.69
CA ARG A 244 -12.95 14.18 4.63
C ARG A 244 -12.45 13.78 6.01
N GLY A 245 -11.60 14.64 6.58
CA GLY A 245 -11.17 14.57 7.97
C GLY A 245 -10.32 13.33 8.24
N LEU A 246 -9.28 13.11 7.42
CA LEU A 246 -8.26 12.12 7.76
C LEU A 246 -7.68 12.50 9.13
N PRO A 247 -7.69 11.58 10.12
CA PRO A 247 -7.15 11.85 11.43
C PRO A 247 -5.66 12.21 11.37
N ALA A 248 -5.17 12.97 12.36
CA ALA A 248 -3.74 13.13 12.54
C ALA A 248 -3.07 11.75 12.71
N HIS A 249 -1.84 11.61 12.21
CA HIS A 249 -1.06 10.36 12.29
C HIS A 249 -1.75 9.15 11.63
N TYR A 250 -2.51 9.39 10.56
CA TYR A 250 -3.20 8.36 9.80
C TYR A 250 -2.24 7.23 9.36
N PRO A 251 -2.54 5.95 9.69
CA PRO A 251 -1.55 4.87 9.58
C PRO A 251 -1.57 4.12 8.24
N LEU A 252 -2.47 4.50 7.32
CA LEU A 252 -2.57 3.90 6.00
C LEU A 252 -2.01 4.86 4.96
N TYR A 253 -0.98 4.44 4.24
CA TYR A 253 -0.29 5.27 3.26
C TYR A 253 -0.50 4.71 1.86
N PHE A 254 -1.34 5.37 1.08
CA PHE A 254 -1.47 5.11 -0.34
C PHE A 254 -0.64 6.16 -1.08
N LEU A 255 0.51 5.76 -1.58
CA LEU A 255 1.45 6.58 -2.34
C LEU A 255 1.23 6.36 -3.83
N LYS A 256 1.12 7.46 -4.56
CA LYS A 256 1.11 7.46 -6.01
C LYS A 256 2.47 7.90 -6.54
N THR A 257 2.99 7.24 -7.56
CA THR A 257 4.23 7.62 -8.24
C THR A 257 4.04 7.68 -9.74
N ASP A 258 5.08 8.09 -10.47
CA ASP A 258 5.12 8.10 -11.94
C ASP A 258 6.38 7.41 -12.47
N GLU A 259 6.58 7.47 -13.79
CA GLU A 259 7.68 6.85 -14.52
C GLU A 259 9.07 7.23 -14.01
N THR A 260 9.20 8.33 -13.28
CA THR A 260 10.48 8.75 -12.71
C THR A 260 10.96 7.83 -11.58
N VAL A 261 10.07 7.02 -11.01
CA VAL A 261 10.38 6.09 -9.91
C VAL A 261 10.02 4.66 -10.28
N MET A 262 8.93 4.46 -11.02
CA MET A 262 8.45 3.14 -11.42
C MET A 262 7.77 3.26 -12.80
N ASP A 263 8.49 2.92 -13.86
CA ASP A 263 8.11 3.08 -15.28
C ASP A 263 7.17 1.99 -15.80
N GLY A 264 6.55 1.24 -14.89
CA GLY A 264 5.52 0.29 -15.28
C GLY A 264 5.10 -0.67 -14.19
N HIS A 265 4.27 -1.63 -14.60
CA HIS A 265 3.69 -2.61 -13.67
C HIS A 265 4.76 -3.47 -12.97
N ASN A 266 5.75 -3.94 -13.72
CA ASN A 266 6.78 -4.89 -13.28
C ASN A 266 8.11 -4.21 -12.90
N ASP A 267 8.16 -2.88 -12.95
CA ASP A 267 9.37 -2.09 -12.76
C ASP A 267 9.73 -1.92 -11.27
N ILE A 268 9.63 -3.01 -10.51
CA ILE A 268 9.75 -3.01 -9.04
C ILE A 268 11.16 -3.27 -8.53
N PHE A 269 12.05 -3.69 -9.42
CA PHE A 269 13.43 -4.08 -9.11
C PHE A 269 14.45 -3.02 -9.52
N THR A 270 14.00 -1.88 -10.04
CA THR A 270 14.86 -0.73 -10.33
C THR A 270 15.44 -0.16 -9.05
N ARG A 271 16.58 0.51 -9.18
CA ARG A 271 17.24 1.17 -8.06
C ARG A 271 16.33 2.15 -7.32
N GLU A 272 15.42 2.82 -8.03
CA GLU A 272 14.48 3.80 -7.48
C GLU A 272 13.44 3.12 -6.57
N VAL A 273 12.75 2.09 -7.07
CA VAL A 273 11.77 1.35 -6.27
C VAL A 273 12.44 0.61 -5.14
N ARG A 274 13.60 -0.01 -5.39
CA ARG A 274 14.40 -0.63 -4.34
C ARG A 274 14.75 0.38 -3.26
N SER A 275 15.25 1.56 -3.61
CA SER A 275 15.59 2.61 -2.64
C SER A 275 14.40 2.97 -1.75
N PHE A 276 13.20 3.05 -2.32
CA PHE A 276 11.97 3.22 -1.56
C PHE A 276 11.68 2.07 -0.61
N VAL A 277 11.68 0.83 -1.10
CA VAL A 277 11.43 -0.38 -0.30
C VAL A 277 12.43 -0.47 0.86
N PHE A 278 13.72 -0.27 0.58
CA PHE A 278 14.78 -0.28 1.57
C PHE A 278 14.61 0.86 2.57
N ALA A 279 14.29 2.09 2.15
CA ALA A 279 14.09 3.22 3.06
C ALA A 279 12.93 2.97 4.05
N VAL A 280 11.82 2.41 3.58
CA VAL A 280 10.66 2.06 4.40
C VAL A 280 10.99 0.92 5.37
N ILE A 281 11.57 -0.18 4.89
CA ILE A 281 11.93 -1.33 5.74
C ILE A 281 13.00 -0.93 6.76
N ASP A 282 14.00 -0.17 6.35
CA ASP A 282 15.04 0.29 7.25
C ASP A 282 14.51 1.28 8.30
N ASP A 283 13.49 2.09 8.00
CA ASP A 283 12.80 2.90 9.03
C ASP A 283 12.16 2.02 10.10
N VAL A 284 11.43 0.98 9.66
CA VAL A 284 10.84 -0.02 10.55
C VAL A 284 11.92 -0.69 11.40
N VAL A 285 13.01 -1.17 10.79
CA VAL A 285 14.10 -1.86 11.50
C VAL A 285 14.81 -0.94 12.49
N ARG A 286 15.17 0.28 12.08
CA ARG A 286 15.85 1.27 12.93
C ARG A 286 15.00 1.65 14.13
N LYS A 287 13.68 1.69 13.98
CA LYS A 287 12.78 2.11 15.06
C LYS A 287 12.23 0.95 15.90
N ALA A 288 12.24 -0.28 15.37
CA ALA A 288 12.01 -1.49 16.16
C ALA A 288 13.19 -1.81 17.09
N LEU A 289 14.41 -1.40 16.73
CA LEU A 289 15.64 -1.62 17.51
C LEU A 289 15.64 -0.97 18.90
N PRO A 290 15.21 0.29 19.10
CA PRO A 290 15.06 0.88 20.43
C PRO A 290 13.91 0.27 21.26
N ALA A 291 12.90 -0.31 20.60
CA ALA A 291 11.69 -0.83 21.23
C ALA A 291 11.81 -2.29 21.73
N MET A 292 13.03 -2.81 21.94
CA MET A 292 13.27 -4.24 22.27
C MET A 292 12.55 -4.74 23.54
N ALA A 293 12.05 -3.83 24.37
CA ALA A 293 11.31 -4.15 25.59
C ALA A 293 9.79 -4.32 25.39
N ALA A 294 9.23 -3.88 24.25
CA ALA A 294 7.80 -3.93 23.98
C ALA A 294 7.40 -5.17 23.15
N PRO A 295 6.23 -5.80 23.40
CA PRO A 295 5.67 -6.81 22.51
C PRO A 295 5.53 -6.26 21.09
N ARG A 296 5.77 -7.07 20.04
CA ARG A 296 5.80 -6.61 18.63
C ARG A 296 4.61 -5.74 18.24
N GLY A 297 3.39 -6.17 18.56
CA GLY A 297 2.15 -5.44 18.23
C GLY A 297 1.96 -4.12 18.99
N ALA A 298 2.80 -3.82 19.99
CA ALA A 298 2.81 -2.59 20.76
C ALA A 298 4.10 -1.77 20.54
N ARG A 299 4.90 -2.12 19.51
CA ARG A 299 6.09 -1.34 19.16
C ARG A 299 5.66 0.05 18.70
N ARG A 300 6.27 1.06 19.32
CA ARG A 300 6.05 2.47 19.03
C ARG A 300 7.33 3.12 18.54
N LEU A 301 7.15 4.16 17.73
CA LEU A 301 8.22 4.92 17.14
C LEU A 301 8.75 5.99 18.11
N ALA A 302 10.06 6.09 18.29
CA ALA A 302 10.64 7.19 19.07
C ALA A 302 10.48 8.56 18.38
N THR A 303 10.23 8.56 17.07
CA THR A 303 10.01 9.73 16.21
C THR A 303 8.92 9.41 15.19
N PRO A 304 8.21 10.40 14.61
CA PRO A 304 7.17 10.15 13.61
C PRO A 304 7.63 9.21 12.48
N SER A 305 6.70 8.49 11.85
CA SER A 305 7.01 7.58 10.74
C SER A 305 7.73 8.34 9.62
N LEU A 306 8.61 7.66 8.87
CA LEU A 306 9.32 8.28 7.74
C LEU A 306 8.35 8.97 6.77
N LEU A 307 7.20 8.34 6.52
CA LEU A 307 6.18 8.83 5.60
C LEU A 307 5.32 9.97 6.18
N ALA A 308 5.41 10.27 7.47
CA ALA A 308 4.75 11.43 8.08
C ALA A 308 5.58 12.72 7.93
N ASP A 309 6.86 12.62 7.59
CA ASP A 309 7.77 13.76 7.44
C ASP A 309 8.50 13.69 6.08
N PRO A 310 8.00 14.42 5.06
CA PRO A 310 8.62 14.50 3.75
C PRO A 310 10.12 14.80 3.77
N ALA A 311 10.58 15.73 4.59
CA ALA A 311 11.99 16.12 4.61
C ALA A 311 12.86 14.98 5.15
N LEU A 312 12.38 14.28 6.20
CA LEU A 312 13.05 13.09 6.72
C LEU A 312 13.07 11.95 5.70
N PHE A 313 11.96 11.75 4.98
CA PHE A 313 11.86 10.77 3.90
C PHE A 313 12.87 11.07 2.78
N GLU A 314 12.90 12.29 2.25
CA GLU A 314 13.79 12.69 1.15
C GLU A 314 15.27 12.51 1.55
N ALA A 315 15.63 12.94 2.75
CA ALA A 315 16.99 12.75 3.28
C ALA A 315 17.36 11.26 3.41
N ARG A 316 16.41 10.42 3.84
CA ARG A 316 16.65 8.97 3.96
C ARG A 316 16.79 8.31 2.60
N MET A 317 15.90 8.63 1.65
CA MET A 317 15.98 8.15 0.27
C MET A 317 17.31 8.49 -0.36
N LYS A 318 17.77 9.74 -0.25
CA LYS A 318 19.09 10.16 -0.75
C LYS A 318 20.23 9.32 -0.15
N THR A 319 20.17 9.06 1.16
CA THR A 319 21.17 8.23 1.84
C THR A 319 21.16 6.79 1.33
N ILE A 320 19.98 6.19 1.15
CA ILE A 320 19.86 4.81 0.66
C ILE A 320 20.33 4.72 -0.80
N TRP A 321 19.87 5.63 -1.66
CA TRP A 321 20.23 5.71 -3.07
C TRP A 321 21.75 5.75 -3.25
N ALA A 322 22.42 6.67 -2.56
CA ALA A 322 23.88 6.86 -2.67
C ALA A 322 24.70 5.61 -2.28
N ASN A 323 24.15 4.73 -1.45
CA ASN A 323 24.81 3.49 -1.02
C ASN A 323 24.33 2.25 -1.78
N MET A 324 23.33 2.38 -2.65
CA MET A 324 22.81 1.27 -3.44
C MET A 324 23.61 1.13 -4.74
N PRO A 325 24.08 -0.09 -5.10
CA PRO A 325 24.74 -0.33 -6.38
C PRO A 325 23.84 0.05 -7.56
N ALA A 326 24.47 0.37 -8.70
CA ALA A 326 23.72 0.64 -9.91
C ALA A 326 23.03 -0.64 -10.42
N ASP A 327 21.96 -0.48 -11.19
CA ASP A 327 21.26 -1.62 -11.77
C ASP A 327 22.21 -2.45 -12.65
N GLY A 328 22.31 -3.76 -12.36
CA GLY A 328 23.19 -4.69 -13.07
C GLY A 328 24.56 -4.93 -12.45
N GLU A 329 24.86 -4.35 -11.28
CA GLU A 329 26.12 -4.58 -10.53
C GLU A 329 26.00 -5.60 -9.37
N GLU A 330 24.90 -6.39 -9.31
CA GLU A 330 24.69 -7.45 -8.29
C GLU A 330 25.36 -8.80 -8.62
#